data_AF-A0A1S3HIN0-F1
#
_entry.id   AF-A0A1S3HIN0-F1
#
_cell.length_a   1.000
_cell.length_b   1.000
_cell.length_c   1.000
_cell.angle_alpha   90.00
_cell.angle_beta   90.00
_cell.angle_gamma   90.00
#
_symmetry.space_group_name_H-M   'P 1'
#
loop_
_entity.id
_entity.type
_entity.pdbx_description
1 polymer ?
#
loop_
_entity_poly.entity_id
_entity_poly.type
_entity_poly.pdbx_seq_one_letter_code
_entity_poly.pdbx_strand_id
1 'polypeptide(L)'
;MTSVLRSYFLSQKQSYFPRPLKETEKHVISLVFHESDAGHKGYLSREDLKVATVSLFGYKPSKYEVDKMFFRGQAEEEELVMSLDSFMEVMSNKMSAKDDDEEIRSIFMAMDFHCHGFLSLTDLKRAFSQVAPHIPDHIIHAAFREIDRDGDGRVSYKDFEFMMKFNVDD
;
A
#
# COMPACT_ATOMS: atom_id res chain seq x y z
N MET A 1 16.62 17.92 -5.86
CA MET A 1 15.38 18.71 -5.94
C MET A 1 14.13 17.85 -5.70
N THR A 2 14.15 16.56 -6.06
CA THR A 2 13.37 15.49 -5.42
C THR A 2 13.23 15.61 -3.90
N SER A 3 14.28 16.09 -3.22
CA SER A 3 14.30 16.22 -1.77
C SER A 3 13.28 17.19 -1.16
N VAL A 4 12.72 18.15 -1.91
CA VAL A 4 11.76 19.13 -1.34
C VAL A 4 10.36 18.57 -1.29
N LEU A 5 9.88 17.97 -2.37
CA LEU A 5 8.61 17.25 -2.40
C LEU A 5 8.66 16.02 -1.51
N ARG A 6 9.79 15.28 -1.56
CA ARG A 6 10.10 14.18 -0.65
C ARG A 6 10.05 14.69 0.78
N SER A 7 10.90 15.63 1.20
CA SER A 7 10.86 16.13 2.59
C SER A 7 9.52 16.75 3.00
N TYR A 8 8.71 17.25 2.06
CA TYR A 8 7.39 17.79 2.34
C TYR A 8 6.32 16.70 2.57
N PHE A 9 6.16 15.75 1.64
CA PHE A 9 5.32 14.56 1.84
C PHE A 9 5.84 13.69 2.99
N LEU A 10 7.17 13.62 3.15
CA LEU A 10 7.85 12.97 4.28
C LEU A 10 7.84 13.80 5.57
N SER A 11 7.44 15.08 5.56
CA SER A 11 7.23 15.89 6.78
C SER A 11 5.77 15.73 7.25
N GLN A 12 4.86 15.51 6.31
CA GLN A 12 3.49 15.03 6.56
C GLN A 12 3.44 13.52 6.85
N LYS A 13 4.60 12.83 6.97
CA LYS A 13 4.80 11.37 7.12
C LYS A 13 4.00 10.66 8.19
N GLN A 14 3.38 11.39 9.11
CA GLN A 14 2.57 10.78 10.16
C GLN A 14 1.17 10.39 9.67
N SER A 15 0.79 10.78 8.44
CA SER A 15 -0.58 10.61 7.93
C SER A 15 -0.77 9.75 6.68
N TYR A 16 0.27 9.50 5.86
CA TYR A 16 0.11 8.94 4.49
C TYR A 16 1.12 7.84 4.06
N PHE A 17 1.79 7.17 5.00
CA PHE A 17 2.66 5.99 4.76
C PHE A 17 2.28 4.90 5.78
N PRO A 18 2.59 3.61 5.54
CA PRO A 18 2.04 2.44 6.24
C PRO A 18 1.76 2.74 7.69
N ARG A 19 0.50 3.03 8.00
CA ARG A 19 0.12 3.32 9.37
C ARG A 19 0.40 2.03 10.13
N PRO A 20 1.10 2.07 11.28
CA PRO A 20 1.20 0.90 12.14
C PRO A 20 -0.22 0.36 12.30
N LEU A 21 -0.44 -0.91 11.95
CA LEU A 21 -1.76 -1.53 12.04
C LEU A 21 -2.35 -1.20 13.39
N LYS A 22 -3.57 -0.66 13.37
CA LYS A 22 -4.30 -0.37 14.59
C LYS A 22 -4.39 -1.66 15.40
N GLU A 23 -4.39 -1.51 16.71
CA GLU A 23 -4.49 -2.67 17.61
C GLU A 23 -5.73 -3.53 17.29
N THR A 24 -6.80 -2.91 16.80
CA THR A 24 -8.01 -3.56 16.28
C THR A 24 -7.75 -4.43 15.06
N GLU A 25 -6.90 -4.02 14.13
CA GLU A 25 -6.58 -4.78 12.91
C GLU A 25 -5.71 -5.99 13.25
N LYS A 26 -4.73 -5.82 14.14
CA LYS A 26 -3.93 -6.93 14.69
C LYS A 26 -4.81 -7.95 15.42
N HIS A 27 -5.76 -7.47 16.22
CA HIS A 27 -6.74 -8.34 16.88
C HIS A 27 -7.59 -9.13 15.88
N VAL A 28 -8.06 -8.48 14.80
CA VAL A 28 -8.84 -9.16 13.76
C VAL A 28 -8.01 -10.25 13.07
N ILE A 29 -6.75 -9.97 12.72
CA ILE A 29 -5.86 -10.97 12.11
C ILE A 29 -5.66 -12.15 13.07
N SER A 30 -5.38 -11.89 14.36
CA SER A 30 -5.22 -12.94 15.37
C SER A 30 -6.50 -13.76 15.59
N LEU A 31 -7.68 -13.12 15.62
CA LEU A 31 -8.97 -13.80 15.70
C LEU A 31 -9.18 -14.76 14.53
N VAL A 32 -8.96 -14.29 13.31
CA VAL A 32 -9.15 -15.11 12.10
C VAL A 32 -8.19 -16.30 12.08
N PHE A 33 -6.96 -16.15 12.59
CA PHE A 33 -6.05 -17.29 12.73
C PHE A 33 -6.68 -18.38 13.59
N HIS A 34 -7.19 -18.03 14.79
CA HIS A 34 -7.78 -18.99 15.70
C HIS A 34 -9.09 -19.60 15.18
N GLU A 35 -9.91 -18.83 14.47
CA GLU A 35 -11.12 -19.34 13.83
C GLU A 35 -10.81 -20.29 12.66
N SER A 36 -9.70 -20.08 11.97
CA SER A 36 -9.30 -20.88 10.81
C SER A 36 -8.44 -22.09 11.17
N ASP A 37 -7.83 -22.12 12.37
CA ASP A 37 -7.06 -23.26 12.88
C ASP A 37 -7.98 -24.42 13.29
N ALA A 38 -8.46 -25.15 12.28
CA ALA A 38 -9.31 -26.31 12.47
C ALA A 38 -8.59 -27.37 13.32
N GLY A 39 -9.17 -27.70 14.47
CA GLY A 39 -8.60 -28.67 15.40
C GLY A 39 -7.59 -28.10 16.40
N HIS A 40 -7.44 -26.76 16.46
CA HIS A 40 -6.59 -26.07 17.44
C HIS A 40 -5.14 -26.59 17.44
N LYS A 41 -4.58 -26.74 16.25
CA LYS A 41 -3.24 -27.30 16.03
C LYS A 41 -2.14 -26.31 16.42
N GLY A 42 -2.47 -25.02 16.52
CA GLY A 42 -1.52 -23.91 16.72
C GLY A 42 -0.85 -23.45 15.42
N TYR A 43 -1.29 -23.95 14.26
CA TYR A 43 -0.77 -23.59 12.95
C TYR A 43 -1.84 -23.74 11.87
N LEU A 44 -1.69 -23.01 10.76
CA LEU A 44 -2.55 -23.12 9.58
C LEU A 44 -1.94 -24.01 8.52
N SER A 45 -2.72 -24.97 8.05
CA SER A 45 -2.44 -25.70 6.81
C SER A 45 -2.69 -24.81 5.58
N ARG A 46 -2.37 -25.34 4.39
CA ARG A 46 -2.70 -24.67 3.11
C ARG A 46 -4.21 -24.42 2.95
N GLU A 47 -5.04 -25.30 3.47
CA GLU A 47 -6.50 -25.20 3.41
C GLU A 47 -7.00 -24.15 4.40
N ASP A 48 -6.48 -24.17 5.62
CA ASP A 48 -6.82 -23.20 6.67
C ASP A 48 -6.41 -21.77 6.26
N LEU A 49 -5.26 -21.61 5.62
CA LEU A 49 -4.79 -20.31 5.10
C LEU A 49 -5.73 -19.75 4.01
N LYS A 50 -6.32 -20.61 3.17
CA LYS A 50 -7.30 -20.17 2.17
C LYS A 50 -8.57 -19.66 2.84
N VAL A 51 -9.06 -20.38 3.86
CA VAL A 51 -10.22 -19.96 4.66
C VAL A 51 -9.95 -18.62 5.32
N ALA A 52 -8.81 -18.48 5.99
CA ALA A 52 -8.40 -17.24 6.63
C ALA A 52 -8.32 -16.06 5.64
N THR A 53 -7.79 -16.29 4.43
CA THR A 53 -7.70 -15.26 3.39
C THR A 53 -9.08 -14.83 2.89
N VAL A 54 -10.01 -15.77 2.72
CA VAL A 54 -11.41 -15.46 2.37
C VAL A 54 -12.07 -14.64 3.48
N SER A 55 -11.86 -15.00 4.75
CA SER A 55 -12.43 -14.28 5.88
C SER A 55 -11.91 -12.85 6.01
N LEU A 56 -10.60 -12.62 5.80
CA LEU A 56 -9.99 -11.30 5.92
C LEU A 56 -10.22 -10.39 4.71
N PHE A 57 -10.17 -10.94 3.49
CA PHE A 57 -10.14 -10.13 2.26
C PHE A 57 -11.32 -10.38 1.32
N GLY A 58 -12.16 -11.38 1.59
CA GLY A 58 -13.38 -11.65 0.83
C GLY A 58 -13.16 -12.37 -0.52
N TYR A 59 -11.95 -12.86 -0.79
CA TYR A 59 -11.66 -13.58 -2.04
C TYR A 59 -10.86 -14.87 -1.79
N LYS A 60 -11.04 -15.84 -2.69
CA LYS A 60 -10.30 -17.10 -2.67
C LYS A 60 -8.92 -16.91 -3.32
N PRO A 61 -7.81 -17.08 -2.58
CA PRO A 61 -6.48 -16.90 -3.14
C PRO A 61 -6.15 -18.00 -4.16
N SER A 62 -5.32 -17.65 -5.14
CA SER A 62 -4.82 -18.62 -6.13
C SER A 62 -3.77 -19.56 -5.52
N LYS A 63 -3.48 -20.70 -6.17
CA LYS A 63 -2.40 -21.60 -5.72
C LYS A 63 -1.06 -20.86 -5.62
N TYR A 64 -0.74 -20.07 -6.63
CA TYR A 64 0.50 -19.27 -6.67
C TYR A 64 0.58 -18.28 -5.51
N GLU A 65 -0.54 -17.64 -5.16
CA GLU A 65 -0.59 -16.69 -4.06
C GLU A 65 -0.40 -17.38 -2.71
N VAL A 66 -1.07 -18.52 -2.50
CA VAL A 66 -0.88 -19.35 -1.31
C VAL A 66 0.59 -19.80 -1.22
N ASP A 67 1.16 -20.28 -2.32
CA ASP A 67 2.58 -20.66 -2.36
C ASP A 67 3.48 -19.48 -1.98
N LYS A 68 3.24 -18.29 -2.55
CA LYS A 68 3.99 -17.06 -2.21
C LYS A 68 3.86 -16.66 -0.74
N MET A 69 2.70 -16.88 -0.10
CA MET A 69 2.50 -16.59 1.32
C MET A 69 3.36 -17.49 2.22
N PHE A 70 3.64 -18.72 1.80
CA PHE A 70 4.54 -19.62 2.51
C PHE A 70 6.02 -19.44 2.12
N PHE A 71 6.31 -19.08 0.87
CA PHE A 71 7.68 -18.98 0.33
C PHE A 71 8.43 -17.69 0.69
N ARG A 72 8.56 -17.40 1.99
CA ARG A 72 9.50 -16.39 2.53
C ARG A 72 10.80 -16.99 3.10
N GLY A 73 11.19 -18.20 2.69
CA GLY A 73 12.50 -18.77 3.03
C GLY A 73 12.52 -20.20 3.58
N GLN A 74 11.39 -20.91 3.62
CA GLN A 74 11.39 -22.34 3.94
C GLN A 74 11.72 -23.16 2.69
N ALA A 75 12.99 -23.57 2.62
CA ALA A 75 13.38 -24.71 1.82
C ALA A 75 13.14 -25.99 2.63
N GLU A 76 12.72 -27.04 1.92
CA GLU A 76 12.60 -28.44 2.34
C GLU A 76 11.21 -28.93 2.75
N GLU A 77 10.93 -30.14 2.27
CA GLU A 77 9.64 -30.77 1.98
C GLU A 77 8.85 -31.28 3.20
N GLU A 78 9.08 -30.73 4.40
CA GLU A 78 8.23 -31.03 5.55
C GLU A 78 6.95 -30.20 5.52
N GLU A 79 5.85 -30.75 6.04
CA GLU A 79 4.49 -30.21 6.00
C GLU A 79 4.47 -28.68 6.14
N LEU A 80 4.19 -28.00 5.03
CA LEU A 80 4.25 -26.54 4.94
C LEU A 80 3.11 -25.93 5.76
N VAL A 81 3.41 -25.59 7.02
CA VAL A 81 2.48 -25.04 8.01
C VAL A 81 2.86 -23.60 8.36
N MET A 82 1.86 -22.79 8.68
CA MET A 82 2.05 -21.37 9.01
C MET A 82 1.74 -21.14 10.49
N SER A 83 2.72 -20.67 11.25
CA SER A 83 2.52 -20.26 12.65
C SER A 83 1.74 -18.94 12.74
N LEU A 84 1.24 -18.62 13.93
CA LEU A 84 0.56 -17.34 14.19
C LEU A 84 1.46 -16.15 13.85
N ASP A 85 2.74 -16.18 14.24
CA ASP A 85 3.66 -15.07 13.98
C ASP A 85 3.88 -14.83 12.49
N SER A 86 4.10 -15.91 11.72
CA SER A 86 4.24 -15.81 10.26
C SER A 86 2.93 -15.36 9.59
N PHE A 87 1.79 -15.85 10.06
CA PHE A 87 0.49 -15.41 9.57
C PHE A 87 0.25 -13.93 9.85
N MET A 88 0.53 -13.48 11.08
CA MET A 88 0.44 -12.09 11.48
C MET A 88 1.30 -11.22 10.58
N GLU A 89 2.55 -11.59 10.30
CA GLU A 89 3.43 -10.85 9.40
C GLU A 89 2.88 -10.79 7.97
N VAL A 90 2.49 -11.92 7.39
CA VAL A 90 1.99 -12.01 6.01
C VAL A 90 0.71 -11.20 5.83
N MET A 91 -0.27 -11.38 6.72
CA MET A 91 -1.56 -10.70 6.62
C MET A 91 -1.44 -9.23 6.99
N SER A 92 -0.56 -8.87 7.93
CA SER A 92 -0.30 -7.46 8.26
C SER A 92 0.26 -6.70 7.07
N ASN A 93 1.27 -7.26 6.40
CA ASN A 93 1.86 -6.65 5.21
C ASN A 93 0.83 -6.52 4.09
N LYS A 94 -0.01 -7.53 3.90
CA LYS A 94 -1.03 -7.54 2.86
C LYS A 94 -2.18 -6.56 3.13
N MET A 95 -2.59 -6.43 4.38
CA MET A 95 -3.61 -5.47 4.81
C MET A 95 -3.09 -4.03 4.68
N SER A 96 -1.85 -3.79 5.12
CA SER A 96 -1.20 -2.48 4.93
C SER A 96 -1.05 -2.10 3.46
N ALA A 97 -0.63 -3.02 2.59
CA ALA A 97 -0.47 -2.72 1.17
C ALA A 97 -1.80 -2.39 0.47
N LYS A 98 -2.91 -3.03 0.89
CA LYS A 98 -4.24 -2.70 0.37
C LYS A 98 -4.67 -1.29 0.79
N ASP A 99 -4.38 -0.91 2.03
CA ASP A 99 -4.65 0.42 2.53
C ASP A 99 -3.79 1.48 1.82
N ASP A 100 -2.52 1.19 1.53
CA ASP A 100 -1.65 2.09 0.77
C ASP A 100 -2.21 2.38 -0.64
N ASP A 101 -2.70 1.34 -1.34
CA ASP A 101 -3.30 1.50 -2.67
C ASP A 101 -4.58 2.34 -2.62
N GLU A 102 -5.43 2.10 -1.62
CA GLU A 102 -6.68 2.84 -1.43
C GLU A 102 -6.41 4.29 -1.01
N GLU A 103 -5.40 4.52 -0.17
CA GLU A 103 -4.96 5.84 0.25
C GLU A 103 -4.39 6.64 -0.92
N ILE A 104 -3.44 6.09 -1.69
CA ILE A 104 -2.87 6.72 -2.89
C ILE A 104 -3.99 7.07 -3.88
N ARG A 105 -4.96 6.17 -4.08
CA ARG A 105 -6.12 6.41 -4.92
C ARG A 105 -7.00 7.54 -4.41
N SER A 106 -7.25 7.59 -3.10
CA SER A 106 -8.05 8.65 -2.48
C SER A 106 -7.39 10.03 -2.63
N ILE A 107 -6.07 10.12 -2.46
CA ILE A 107 -5.32 11.36 -2.64
C ILE A 107 -5.37 11.81 -4.09
N PHE A 108 -5.15 10.88 -5.03
CA PHE A 108 -5.23 11.18 -6.46
C PHE A 108 -6.60 11.75 -6.84
N MET A 109 -7.68 11.11 -6.36
CA MET A 109 -9.04 11.58 -6.59
C MET A 109 -9.32 12.94 -5.94
N ALA A 110 -8.77 13.21 -4.75
CA ALA A 110 -8.93 14.50 -4.08
C ALA A 110 -8.17 15.64 -4.80
N MET A 111 -7.07 15.32 -5.50
CA MET A 111 -6.29 16.27 -6.28
C MET A 111 -6.86 16.50 -7.69
N ASP A 112 -7.54 15.52 -8.28
CA ASP A 112 -8.21 15.64 -9.59
C ASP A 112 -9.52 16.43 -9.49
N PHE A 113 -9.40 17.74 -9.26
CA PHE A 113 -10.54 18.65 -9.04
C PHE A 113 -11.55 18.66 -10.19
N HIS A 114 -11.08 18.38 -11.40
CA HIS A 114 -11.91 18.39 -12.61
C HIS A 114 -12.37 16.99 -13.02
N CYS A 115 -11.98 15.95 -12.27
CA CYS A 115 -12.33 14.55 -12.51
C CYS A 115 -11.98 14.08 -13.94
N HIS A 116 -10.86 14.55 -14.48
CA HIS A 116 -10.40 14.19 -15.81
C HIS A 116 -9.77 12.79 -15.88
N GLY A 117 -9.44 12.19 -14.74
CA GLY A 117 -8.71 10.93 -14.62
C GLY A 117 -7.18 11.10 -14.69
N PHE A 118 -6.69 12.34 -14.68
CA PHE A 118 -5.26 12.69 -14.64
C PHE A 118 -5.08 14.02 -13.91
N LEU A 119 -3.91 14.22 -13.31
CA LEU A 119 -3.57 15.50 -12.68
C LEU A 119 -2.88 16.41 -13.69
N SER A 120 -3.43 17.60 -13.89
CA SER A 120 -2.74 18.65 -14.63
C SER A 120 -1.79 19.43 -13.72
N LEU A 121 -0.88 20.18 -14.32
CA LEU A 121 -0.04 21.12 -13.58
C LEU A 121 -0.88 22.12 -12.76
N THR A 122 -2.04 22.52 -13.25
CA THR A 122 -2.97 23.42 -12.54
C THR A 122 -3.53 22.75 -11.29
N ASP A 123 -3.87 21.46 -11.37
CA ASP A 123 -4.37 20.68 -10.24
C ASP A 123 -3.28 20.53 -9.16
N LEU A 124 -2.03 20.21 -9.57
CA LEU A 124 -0.89 20.19 -8.65
C LEU A 124 -0.67 21.57 -8.01
N LYS A 125 -0.60 22.65 -8.79
CA LYS A 125 -0.41 24.01 -8.25
C LYS A 125 -1.48 24.38 -7.22
N ARG A 126 -2.73 24.02 -7.48
CA ARG A 126 -3.84 24.26 -6.55
C ARG A 126 -3.73 23.42 -5.29
N ALA A 127 -3.38 22.14 -5.40
CA ALA A 127 -3.15 21.30 -4.24
C ALA A 127 -1.99 21.84 -3.38
N PHE A 128 -0.87 22.20 -4.01
CA PHE A 128 0.28 22.78 -3.33
C PHE A 128 -0.02 24.17 -2.74
N SER A 129 -0.84 25.01 -3.36
CA SER A 129 -1.18 26.32 -2.77
C SER A 129 -2.07 26.19 -1.52
N GLN A 130 -2.89 25.15 -1.44
CA GLN A 130 -3.75 24.90 -0.27
C GLN A 130 -3.00 24.28 0.90
N VAL A 131 -2.10 23.33 0.62
CA VAL A 131 -1.41 22.55 1.66
C VAL A 131 -0.02 23.13 1.97
N ALA A 132 0.66 23.72 0.97
CA ALA A 132 2.06 24.16 1.00
C ALA A 132 2.28 25.55 0.36
N PRO A 133 1.58 26.62 0.78
CA PRO A 133 1.59 27.93 0.09
C PRO A 133 2.98 28.60 -0.03
N HIS A 134 3.97 28.12 0.72
CA HIS A 134 5.35 28.62 0.71
C HIS A 134 6.22 27.99 -0.39
N ILE A 135 5.76 26.93 -1.06
CA ILE A 135 6.51 26.29 -2.15
C ILE A 135 6.40 27.15 -3.41
N PRO A 136 7.52 27.61 -3.99
CA PRO A 136 7.49 28.41 -5.20
C PRO A 136 7.00 27.63 -6.43
N ASP A 137 6.29 28.33 -7.33
CA ASP A 137 5.76 27.78 -8.58
C ASP A 137 6.79 27.01 -9.43
N HIS A 138 8.05 27.46 -9.46
CA HIS A 138 9.10 26.80 -10.25
C HIS A 138 9.47 25.41 -9.69
N ILE A 139 9.33 25.20 -8.38
CA ILE A 139 9.55 23.89 -7.74
C ILE A 139 8.39 22.94 -8.09
N ILE A 140 7.15 23.44 -8.13
CA ILE A 140 5.97 22.66 -8.54
C ILE A 140 6.07 22.27 -10.02
N HIS A 141 6.58 23.17 -10.87
CA HIS A 141 6.84 22.86 -12.28
C HIS A 141 7.92 21.77 -12.45
N ALA A 142 9.00 21.85 -11.69
CA ALA A 142 10.05 20.83 -11.70
C ALA A 142 9.52 19.48 -11.23
N ALA A 143 8.71 19.47 -10.16
CA ALA A 143 7.99 18.31 -9.64
C ALA A 143 7.15 17.64 -10.74
N PHE A 144 6.32 18.43 -11.41
CA PHE A 144 5.40 17.94 -12.42
C PHE A 144 6.15 17.23 -13.55
N ARG A 145 7.24 17.84 -14.06
CA ARG A 145 8.05 17.24 -15.13
C ARG A 145 8.79 15.96 -14.72
N GLU A 146 9.04 15.79 -13.43
CA GLU A 146 9.69 14.60 -12.91
C GLU A 146 8.69 13.43 -12.76
N ILE A 147 7.44 13.75 -12.46
CA ILE A 147 6.36 12.76 -12.31
C ILE A 147 5.77 12.39 -13.68
N ASP A 148 5.63 13.35 -14.60
CA ASP A 148 5.18 13.15 -15.98
C ASP A 148 6.23 12.38 -16.81
N ARG A 149 6.23 11.05 -16.67
CA ARG A 149 7.28 10.17 -17.20
C ARG A 149 7.19 9.97 -18.71
N ASP A 150 5.99 10.04 -19.28
CA ASP A 150 5.77 9.92 -20.72
C ASP A 150 5.74 11.28 -21.44
N GLY A 151 5.71 12.38 -20.68
CA GLY A 151 5.85 13.74 -21.19
C GLY A 151 4.62 14.23 -21.93
N ASP A 152 3.44 13.65 -21.67
CA ASP A 152 2.19 14.01 -22.34
C ASP A 152 1.55 15.28 -21.73
N GLY A 153 2.18 15.85 -20.69
CA GLY A 153 1.69 17.02 -19.97
C GLY A 153 0.62 16.67 -18.94
N ARG A 154 0.50 15.40 -18.55
CA ARG A 154 -0.49 14.88 -17.60
C ARG A 154 0.19 13.89 -16.66
N VAL A 155 -0.19 13.92 -15.39
CA VAL A 155 0.23 12.89 -14.44
C VAL A 155 -0.89 11.86 -14.34
N SER A 156 -0.67 10.68 -14.91
CA SER A 156 -1.61 9.57 -14.81
C SER A 156 -1.61 8.98 -13.40
N TYR A 157 -2.63 8.16 -13.08
CA TYR A 157 -2.63 7.40 -11.82
C TYR A 157 -1.36 6.54 -11.66
N LYS A 158 -0.86 5.95 -12.76
CA LYS A 158 0.34 5.09 -12.70
C LYS A 158 1.59 5.89 -12.38
N ASP A 159 1.70 7.10 -12.90
CA ASP A 159 2.83 7.99 -12.62
C ASP A 159 2.82 8.44 -11.16
N PHE A 160 1.62 8.80 -10.68
CA PHE A 160 1.41 9.20 -9.29
C PHE A 160 1.65 8.04 -8.31
N GLU A 161 1.13 6.85 -8.61
CA GLU A 161 1.34 5.63 -7.84
C GLU A 161 2.83 5.25 -7.81
N PHE A 162 3.51 5.31 -8.96
CA PHE A 162 4.93 5.02 -9.03
C PHE A 162 5.74 5.99 -8.15
N MET A 163 5.42 7.28 -8.22
CA MET A 163 6.02 8.29 -7.36
C MET A 163 5.79 8.00 -5.87
N MET A 164 4.57 7.62 -5.48
CA MET A 164 4.22 7.34 -4.08
C MET A 164 4.86 6.06 -3.54
N LYS A 165 4.99 5.01 -4.37
CA LYS A 165 5.47 3.68 -3.93
C LYS A 165 6.98 3.47 -4.09
N PHE A 166 7.60 3.95 -5.17
CA PHE A 166 8.94 3.48 -5.58
C PHE A 166 10.05 4.53 -5.47
N ASN A 167 9.73 5.83 -5.35
CA ASN A 167 10.75 6.86 -5.13
C ASN A 167 11.09 7.07 -3.64
N VAL A 168 10.81 6.06 -2.81
CA VAL A 168 10.99 6.07 -1.35
C VAL A 168 12.34 5.47 -0.95
N ASP A 169 12.90 4.58 -1.79
CA ASP A 169 14.11 3.79 -1.52
C ASP A 169 15.29 4.23 -2.41
N ASP A 170 15.92 5.34 -2.05
CA ASP A 170 17.35 5.63 -2.25
C ASP A 170 17.80 6.78 -1.32
#